data_AF-A0A955R568-F1
#
_entry.id   AF-A0A955R568-F1
#
_cell.length_a   1.000
_cell.length_b   1.000
_cell.length_c   1.000
_cell.angle_alpha   90.00
_cell.angle_beta   90.00
_cell.angle_gamma   90.00
#
_symmetry.space_group_name_H-M   'P 1'
#
loop_
_entity.id
_entity.type
_entity.pdbx_description
1 polymer ?
#
loop_
_entity_poly.entity_id
_entity_poly.type
_entity_poly.pdbx_seq_one_letter_code
_entity_poly.pdbx_strand_id
1 'polypeptide(L)'
;MAIYTPRGLKIRLPLNLCFGLMARLSPKITPFKILKTVEGLEVIPSLLGMVSGAYVLYLNLTPETIFLCSLVGFVVGVLISYFGLFVFPGLVLLAILYTYVAGFGLIWLLIVGWGVYFSDWKGVVAFFLAMVISEGIRWVLEFIKMKKSYALSGICIGMAEQNFLNSYRLHAKKIGLGPECDLKEEELNKEDWIKLYYKFLSEWPEIVARFSESPFATQYEEDVFLKKLGEEKK
;
A
#
# COMPACT_ATOMS: atom_id res chain seq x y z
N MET A 1 -4.73 -11.07 -13.11
CA MET A 1 -5.12 -9.70 -13.43
C MET A 1 -4.65 -8.79 -12.31
N ALA A 2 -3.84 -7.77 -12.62
CA ALA A 2 -3.13 -6.98 -11.61
C ALA A 2 -2.60 -5.64 -12.15
N ILE A 3 -2.76 -4.60 -11.32
CA ILE A 3 -2.09 -3.31 -11.45
C ILE A 3 -0.91 -3.23 -10.47
N TYR A 4 -0.02 -2.28 -10.70
CA TYR A 4 1.16 -2.07 -9.86
C TYR A 4 1.19 -0.64 -9.34
N THR A 5 1.63 -0.48 -8.10
CA THR A 5 1.95 0.83 -7.52
C THR A 5 3.26 1.38 -8.11
N PRO A 6 3.57 2.69 -7.94
CA PRO A 6 4.82 3.30 -8.42
C PRO A 6 6.10 2.51 -8.12
N ARG A 7 6.16 1.79 -7.01
CA ARG A 7 7.33 1.00 -6.56
C ARG A 7 7.15 -0.50 -6.76
N GLY A 8 6.09 -0.92 -7.44
CA GLY A 8 5.91 -2.30 -7.86
C GLY A 8 5.19 -3.20 -6.87
N LEU A 9 4.55 -2.66 -5.82
CA LEU A 9 3.59 -3.45 -5.04
C LEU A 9 2.43 -3.86 -5.97
N LYS A 10 2.23 -5.17 -6.09
CA LYS A 10 1.21 -5.78 -6.95
C LYS A 10 -0.15 -5.75 -6.26
N ILE A 11 -1.16 -5.24 -6.96
CA ILE A 11 -2.57 -5.24 -6.53
C ILE A 11 -3.33 -6.14 -7.50
N ARG A 12 -3.92 -7.23 -7.01
CA ARG A 12 -4.58 -8.27 -7.81
C ARG A 12 -6.07 -8.02 -8.07
N LEU A 13 -6.55 -6.81 -7.79
CA LEU A 13 -7.91 -6.40 -8.12
C LEU A 13 -8.01 -6.13 -9.63
N PRO A 14 -9.19 -6.38 -10.24
CA PRO A 14 -9.44 -6.08 -11.64
C PRO A 14 -9.16 -4.60 -11.99
N LEU A 15 -8.64 -4.36 -13.20
CA LEU A 15 -8.29 -3.02 -13.66
C LEU A 15 -9.48 -2.05 -13.61
N ASN A 16 -10.65 -2.49 -14.07
CA ASN A 16 -11.88 -1.71 -14.08
C ASN A 16 -12.32 -1.31 -12.66
N LEU A 17 -12.22 -2.23 -11.68
CA LEU A 17 -12.55 -1.92 -10.29
C LEU A 17 -11.57 -0.90 -9.70
N CYS A 18 -10.28 -1.05 -9.98
CA CYS A 18 -9.27 -0.12 -9.48
C CYS A 18 -9.46 1.27 -10.06
N PHE A 19 -9.54 1.39 -11.40
CA PHE A 19 -9.66 2.68 -12.07
C PHE A 19 -11.05 3.30 -11.91
N GLY A 20 -12.12 2.51 -11.77
CA GLY A 20 -13.45 3.01 -11.39
C GLY A 20 -13.44 3.69 -10.02
N LEU A 21 -12.83 3.06 -9.01
CA LEU A 21 -12.69 3.68 -7.69
C LEU A 21 -11.82 4.94 -7.73
N MET A 22 -10.73 4.94 -8.50
CA MET A 22 -9.89 6.13 -8.66
C MET A 22 -10.62 7.24 -9.44
N ALA A 23 -11.49 6.90 -10.39
CA ALA A 23 -12.28 7.84 -11.17
C ALA A 23 -13.26 8.63 -10.31
N ARG A 24 -13.90 8.02 -9.30
CA ARG A 24 -14.73 8.73 -8.31
C ARG A 24 -14.00 9.87 -7.59
N LEU A 25 -12.69 9.74 -7.40
CA LEU A 25 -11.88 10.73 -6.68
C LEU A 25 -11.23 11.76 -7.62
N SER A 26 -11.24 11.49 -8.92
CA SER A 26 -10.75 12.40 -9.95
C SER A 26 -11.73 13.57 -10.16
N PRO A 27 -11.26 14.79 -10.49
CA PRO A 27 -9.86 15.21 -10.66
C PRO A 27 -9.17 15.63 -9.35
N LYS A 28 -9.88 15.63 -8.22
CA LYS A 28 -9.35 16.15 -6.94
C LYS A 28 -8.15 15.34 -6.42
N ILE A 29 -8.16 14.01 -6.63
CA ILE A 29 -7.10 13.10 -6.22
C ILE A 29 -6.68 12.28 -7.45
N THR A 30 -5.38 12.28 -7.74
CA THR A 30 -4.82 11.54 -8.88
C THR A 30 -4.60 10.06 -8.55
N PRO A 31 -4.66 9.15 -9.54
CA PRO A 31 -4.34 7.72 -9.37
C PRO A 31 -2.97 7.50 -8.72
N PHE A 32 -1.96 8.26 -9.17
CA PHE A 32 -0.61 8.20 -8.60
C PHE A 32 -0.60 8.40 -7.08
N LYS A 33 -1.37 9.38 -6.58
CA LYS A 33 -1.44 9.70 -5.15
C LYS A 33 -2.10 8.59 -4.35
N ILE A 34 -3.13 7.95 -4.90
CA ILE A 34 -3.82 6.81 -4.28
C ILE A 34 -2.87 5.63 -4.20
N LEU A 35 -2.23 5.26 -5.31
CA LEU A 35 -1.27 4.14 -5.37
C LEU A 35 -0.04 4.36 -4.49
N LYS A 36 0.51 5.58 -4.45
CA LYS A 36 1.59 5.96 -3.52
C LYS A 36 1.16 5.84 -2.07
N THR A 37 -0.10 6.15 -1.77
CA THR A 37 -0.63 5.98 -0.41
C THR A 37 -0.72 4.51 -0.05
N VAL A 38 -1.06 3.61 -0.98
CA VAL A 38 -1.06 2.15 -0.74
C VAL A 38 0.31 1.67 -0.25
N GLU A 39 1.38 2.08 -0.92
CA GLU A 39 2.75 1.74 -0.49
C GLU A 39 3.07 2.27 0.90
N GLY A 40 2.62 3.49 1.21
CA GLY A 40 2.74 4.05 2.55
C GLY A 40 2.02 3.19 3.60
N LEU A 41 0.78 2.77 3.33
CA LEU A 41 0.03 1.92 4.26
C LEU A 41 0.69 0.55 4.45
N GLU A 42 1.28 0.01 3.39
CA GLU A 42 1.96 -1.29 3.40
C GLU A 42 3.16 -1.34 4.37
N VAL A 43 3.86 -0.23 4.57
CA VAL A 43 5.06 -0.16 5.42
C VAL A 43 4.79 0.29 6.85
N ILE A 44 3.54 0.59 7.23
CA ILE A 44 3.18 1.02 8.58
C ILE A 44 3.64 0.01 9.66
N PRO A 45 3.45 -1.32 9.50
CA PRO A 45 3.97 -2.30 10.47
C PRO A 45 5.46 -2.13 10.72
N SER A 46 6.25 -2.04 9.66
CA SER A 46 7.69 -1.89 9.75
C SER A 46 8.10 -0.55 10.36
N LEU A 47 7.41 0.55 10.01
CA LEU A 47 7.65 1.86 10.59
C LEU A 47 7.42 1.84 12.11
N LEU A 48 6.29 1.32 12.57
CA LEU A 48 5.95 1.32 14.00
C LEU A 48 6.87 0.39 14.79
N GLY A 49 7.16 -0.80 14.27
CA GLY A 49 8.13 -1.72 14.89
C GLY A 49 9.53 -1.13 14.96
N MET A 50 9.98 -0.44 13.90
CA MET A 50 11.26 0.26 13.90
C MET A 50 11.29 1.39 14.92
N VAL A 51 10.26 2.25 14.99
CA VAL A 51 10.22 3.36 15.94
C VAL A 51 10.20 2.86 17.38
N SER A 52 9.37 1.86 17.69
CA SER A 52 9.33 1.28 19.04
C SER A 52 10.66 0.59 19.39
N GLY A 53 11.21 -0.18 18.47
CA GLY A 53 12.49 -0.88 18.62
C GLY A 53 13.68 0.06 18.81
N ALA A 54 13.80 1.09 17.97
CA ALA A 54 14.85 2.10 18.09
C ALA A 54 14.78 2.84 19.44
N TYR A 55 13.56 3.12 19.92
CA TYR A 55 13.35 3.76 21.21
C TYR A 55 13.80 2.89 22.38
N VAL A 56 13.41 1.61 22.42
CA VAL A 56 13.82 0.69 23.50
C VAL A 56 15.29 0.30 23.44
N LEU A 57 15.89 0.26 22.24
CA LEU A 57 17.34 0.12 22.05
C LEU A 57 18.09 1.35 22.60
N TYR A 58 17.60 2.56 22.33
CA TYR A 58 18.17 3.80 22.87
C TYR A 58 18.15 3.83 24.40
N LEU A 59 17.07 3.33 25.01
CA LEU A 59 16.95 3.23 26.47
C LEU A 59 17.80 2.11 27.11
N ASN A 60 18.54 1.32 26.31
CA ASN A 60 19.35 0.20 26.77
C ASN A 60 18.58 -0.76 27.69
N LEU A 61 17.35 -1.12 27.30
CA LEU A 61 16.52 -2.05 28.06
C LEU A 61 17.00 -3.49 27.86
N THR A 62 16.49 -4.41 28.67
CA THR A 62 16.86 -5.82 28.53
C THR A 62 16.40 -6.39 27.18
N PRO A 63 17.10 -7.39 26.62
CA PRO A 63 16.75 -7.98 25.33
C PRO A 63 15.30 -8.48 25.25
N GLU A 64 14.75 -9.02 26.34
CA GLU A 64 13.36 -9.48 26.41
C GLU A 64 12.37 -8.33 26.23
N THR A 65 12.67 -7.18 26.83
CA THR A 65 11.83 -5.98 26.73
C THR A 65 11.92 -5.37 25.33
N ILE A 66 13.13 -5.34 24.76
CA ILE A 66 13.34 -4.91 23.37
C ILE A 66 12.52 -5.79 22.41
N PHE A 67 12.60 -7.11 22.57
CA PHE A 67 11.82 -8.07 21.79
C PHE A 67 10.32 -7.79 21.90
N LEU A 68 9.78 -7.72 23.12
CA LEU A 68 8.34 -7.55 23.36
C LEU A 68 7.83 -6.21 22.83
N CYS A 69 8.51 -5.10 23.12
CA CYS A 69 8.08 -3.77 22.67
C CYS A 69 8.17 -3.61 21.14
N SER A 70 9.20 -4.19 20.52
CA SER A 70 9.33 -4.21 19.06
C SER A 70 8.22 -5.04 18.43
N LEU A 71 7.98 -6.24 18.95
CA LEU A 71 6.92 -7.15 18.48
C LEU A 71 5.55 -6.50 18.58
N VAL A 72 5.23 -5.87 19.71
CA VAL A 72 3.98 -5.12 19.89
C VAL A 72 3.87 -4.00 18.86
N GLY A 73 4.95 -3.24 18.61
CA GLY A 73 4.96 -2.19 17.58
C GLY A 73 4.62 -2.71 16.18
N PHE A 74 5.26 -3.81 15.75
CA PHE A 74 4.95 -4.43 14.46
C PHE A 74 3.51 -4.95 14.39
N VAL A 75 3.08 -5.71 15.41
CA VAL A 75 1.73 -6.31 15.46
C VAL A 75 0.64 -5.23 15.47
N VAL A 76 0.81 -4.16 16.26
CA VAL A 76 -0.12 -3.02 16.26
C VAL A 76 -0.20 -2.39 14.87
N GLY A 77 0.92 -2.23 14.17
CA GLY A 77 0.90 -1.72 12.80
C GLY A 77 0.23 -2.66 11.80
N VAL A 78 0.37 -3.98 11.96
CA VAL A 78 -0.39 -4.98 11.17
C VAL A 78 -1.89 -4.79 11.42
N LEU A 79 -2.32 -4.70 12.68
CA LEU A 79 -3.73 -4.52 13.04
C LEU A 79 -4.30 -3.19 12.53
N ILE A 80 -3.56 -2.08 12.65
CA ILE A 80 -3.95 -0.78 12.10
C ILE A 80 -4.22 -0.89 10.60
N SER A 81 -3.30 -1.52 9.87
CA SER A 81 -3.39 -1.65 8.42
C SER A 81 -4.51 -2.62 8.03
N TYR A 82 -4.70 -3.69 8.81
CA TYR A 82 -5.73 -4.71 8.59
C TYR A 82 -7.14 -4.14 8.75
N PHE A 83 -7.38 -3.37 9.82
CA PHE A 83 -8.68 -2.75 10.11
C PHE A 83 -8.88 -1.39 9.42
N GLY A 84 -7.83 -0.81 8.83
CA GLY A 84 -7.87 0.51 8.23
C GLY A 84 -7.98 1.66 9.24
N LEU A 85 -7.45 1.47 10.46
CA LEU A 85 -7.57 2.41 11.58
C LEU A 85 -6.47 3.47 11.57
N PHE A 86 -6.44 4.33 10.55
CA PHE A 86 -5.46 5.42 10.44
C PHE A 86 -5.90 6.67 11.21
N VAL A 87 -6.05 6.53 12.53
CA VAL A 87 -6.54 7.59 13.41
C VAL A 87 -5.49 8.68 13.65
N PHE A 88 -4.20 8.30 13.67
CA PHE A 88 -3.12 9.23 13.99
C PHE A 88 -2.81 10.18 12.82
N PRO A 89 -2.97 11.51 13.01
CA PRO A 89 -2.64 12.47 11.97
C PRO A 89 -1.16 12.40 11.62
N GLY A 90 -0.84 12.40 10.33
CA GLY A 90 0.53 12.35 9.84
C GLY A 90 1.15 10.95 9.74
N LEU A 91 0.55 9.90 10.35
CA LEU A 91 1.07 8.52 10.26
C LEU A 91 1.25 8.07 8.82
N VAL A 92 0.25 8.30 7.97
CA VAL A 92 0.30 7.93 6.55
C VAL A 92 1.39 8.71 5.80
N LEU A 93 1.57 10.00 6.11
CA LEU A 93 2.61 10.82 5.51
C LEU A 93 4.01 10.33 5.90
N LEU A 94 4.21 10.04 7.20
CA LEU A 94 5.45 9.46 7.71
C LEU A 94 5.74 8.10 7.08
N ALA A 95 4.72 7.26 6.93
CA ALA A 95 4.87 5.96 6.29
C ALA A 95 5.27 6.10 4.82
N ILE A 96 4.65 7.02 4.08
CA ILE A 96 5.06 7.34 2.69
C ILE A 96 6.53 7.79 2.65
N LEU A 97 6.98 8.69 3.53
CA LEU A 97 8.38 9.12 3.59
C LEU A 97 9.32 7.96 3.95
N TYR A 98 8.92 7.15 4.93
CA TYR A 98 9.65 5.97 5.35
C TYR A 98 9.87 4.99 4.21
N THR A 99 8.88 4.80 3.31
CA THR A 99 9.07 3.94 2.14
C THR A 99 10.34 4.33 1.38
N TYR A 100 10.59 5.61 1.12
CA TYR A 100 11.73 6.08 0.32
C TYR A 100 13.06 5.72 0.95
N VAL A 101 13.17 5.85 2.27
CA VAL A 101 14.41 5.59 3.01
C VAL A 101 14.61 4.07 3.18
N ALA A 102 13.56 3.35 3.52
CA ALA A 102 13.62 1.91 3.76
C ALA A 102 14.00 1.10 2.51
N GLY A 103 13.67 1.62 1.31
CA GLY A 103 13.98 0.96 0.04
C GLY A 103 15.45 0.68 -0.23
N PHE A 104 16.35 1.47 0.38
CA PHE A 104 17.80 1.33 0.18
C PHE A 104 18.46 0.40 1.21
N GLY A 105 17.72 -0.13 2.19
CA GLY A 105 18.26 -0.95 3.27
C GLY A 105 19.13 -0.20 4.29
N LEU A 106 19.47 1.07 4.03
CA LEU A 106 20.28 1.91 4.91
C LEU A 106 19.70 2.00 6.33
N ILE A 107 18.38 2.02 6.46
CA ILE A 107 17.72 2.11 7.76
C ILE A 107 18.00 0.90 8.66
N TRP A 108 18.20 -0.28 8.07
CA TRP A 108 18.55 -1.49 8.81
C TRP A 108 20.01 -1.47 9.26
N LEU A 109 20.91 -0.94 8.44
CA LEU A 109 22.30 -0.72 8.86
C LEU A 109 22.38 0.29 10.01
N LEU A 110 21.58 1.36 9.93
CA LEU A 110 21.48 2.35 11.01
C LEU A 110 20.95 1.73 12.30
N ILE A 111 19.92 0.89 12.26
CA ILE A 111 19.40 0.28 13.49
C ILE A 111 20.37 -0.72 14.11
N VAL A 112 21.15 -1.44 13.30
CA VAL A 112 22.23 -2.31 13.79
C VAL A 112 23.31 -1.48 14.48
N GLY A 113 23.83 -0.44 13.81
CA GLY A 113 24.86 0.43 14.38
C GLY A 113 24.38 1.14 15.65
N TRP A 114 23.15 1.65 15.63
CA TRP A 114 22.50 2.29 16.75
C TRP A 114 22.31 1.32 17.93
N GLY A 115 21.79 0.12 17.67
CA GLY A 115 21.55 -0.87 18.72
C GLY A 115 22.82 -1.43 19.33
N VAL A 116 23.89 -1.66 18.54
CA VAL A 116 25.20 -2.07 19.08
C VAL A 116 25.78 -0.96 19.97
N TYR A 117 25.65 0.30 19.56
CA TYR A 117 26.16 1.43 20.32
C TYR A 117 25.44 1.62 21.67
N PHE A 118 24.11 1.49 21.72
CA PHE A 118 23.32 1.77 22.93
C PHE A 118 23.03 0.56 23.81
N SER A 119 22.85 -0.66 23.26
CA SER A 119 22.24 -1.79 23.99
C SER A 119 23.01 -3.12 23.97
N ASP A 120 24.07 -3.24 23.18
CA ASP A 120 24.77 -4.50 22.85
C ASP A 120 24.10 -5.33 21.72
N TRP A 121 24.85 -6.25 21.12
CA TRP A 121 24.43 -7.06 19.97
C TRP A 121 23.18 -7.92 20.29
N LYS A 122 22.99 -8.32 21.55
CA LYS A 122 21.82 -9.09 22.00
C LYS A 122 20.52 -8.31 21.81
N GLY A 123 20.51 -7.01 22.08
CA GLY A 123 19.36 -6.15 21.85
C GLY A 123 19.00 -6.07 20.37
N VAL A 124 20.02 -5.96 19.50
CA VAL A 124 19.84 -5.98 18.05
C VAL A 124 19.23 -7.30 17.58
N VAL A 125 19.75 -8.44 18.06
CA VAL A 125 19.20 -9.76 17.73
C VAL A 125 17.74 -9.89 18.20
N ALA A 126 17.44 -9.43 19.41
CA ALA A 126 16.08 -9.42 19.94
C ALA A 126 15.10 -8.61 19.06
N PHE A 127 15.53 -7.44 18.58
CA PHE A 127 14.75 -6.63 17.64
C PHE A 127 14.47 -7.37 16.32
N PHE A 128 15.48 -7.96 15.69
CA PHE A 128 15.29 -8.69 14.43
C PHE A 128 14.46 -9.97 14.62
N LEU A 129 14.58 -10.64 15.77
CA LEU A 129 13.74 -11.79 16.09
C LEU A 129 12.25 -11.38 16.19
N ALA A 130 11.97 -10.24 16.83
CA ALA A 130 10.62 -9.68 16.88
C ALA A 130 10.06 -9.38 15.48
N MET A 131 10.89 -8.80 14.60
CA MET A 131 10.53 -8.54 13.20
C MET A 131 10.15 -9.83 12.46
N VAL A 132 10.99 -10.87 12.53
CA VAL A 132 10.75 -12.16 11.85
C VAL A 132 9.47 -12.82 12.37
N ILE A 133 9.27 -12.85 13.69
CA ILE A 133 8.05 -13.41 14.29
C ILE A 133 6.82 -12.62 13.87
N SER A 134 6.90 -11.29 13.81
CA SER A 134 5.78 -10.47 13.37
C SER A 134 5.42 -10.70 11.89
N GLU A 135 6.39 -10.90 11.01
CA GLU A 135 6.11 -11.25 9.61
C GLU A 135 5.42 -12.62 9.51
N GLY A 136 5.81 -13.58 10.35
CA GLY A 136 5.09 -14.85 10.49
C GLY A 136 3.62 -14.67 10.91
N ILE A 137 3.36 -13.83 11.92
CA ILE A 137 1.99 -13.50 12.36
C ILE A 137 1.20 -12.86 11.22
N ARG A 138 1.81 -11.88 10.53
CA ARG A 138 1.20 -11.19 9.40
C ARG A 138 0.80 -12.17 8.29
N TRP A 139 1.69 -13.08 7.91
CA TRP A 139 1.41 -14.10 6.90
C TRP A 139 0.24 -15.01 7.29
N VAL A 140 0.16 -15.43 8.55
CA VAL A 140 -0.96 -16.24 9.06
C VAL A 140 -2.27 -15.46 8.96
N LEU A 141 -2.29 -14.20 9.41
CA LEU A 141 -3.48 -13.33 9.33
C LEU A 141 -3.92 -13.10 7.88
N GLU A 142 -2.97 -12.83 6.98
CA GLU A 142 -3.23 -12.65 5.55
C GLU A 142 -3.79 -13.93 4.93
N PHE A 143 -3.22 -15.10 5.24
CA PHE A 143 -3.72 -16.39 4.76
C PHE A 143 -5.17 -16.65 5.21
N ILE A 144 -5.47 -16.44 6.49
CA ILE A 144 -6.83 -16.61 7.04
C ILE A 144 -7.81 -15.70 6.29
N LYS A 145 -7.43 -14.44 6.10
CA LYS A 145 -8.26 -13.46 5.40
C LYS A 145 -8.47 -13.81 3.93
N MET A 146 -7.40 -14.13 3.20
CA MET A 146 -7.49 -14.52 1.80
C MET A 146 -8.40 -15.73 1.63
N LYS A 147 -8.28 -16.75 2.49
CA LYS A 147 -9.16 -17.93 2.49
C LYS A 147 -10.63 -17.55 2.72
N LYS A 148 -10.90 -16.70 3.71
CA LYS A 148 -12.27 -16.23 4.01
C LYS A 148 -12.85 -15.41 2.86
N SER A 149 -12.07 -14.48 2.31
CA SER A 149 -12.47 -13.63 1.18
C SER A 149 -12.80 -14.46 -0.06
N TYR A 150 -11.93 -15.43 -0.37
CA TYR A 150 -12.12 -16.32 -1.52
C TYR A 150 -13.39 -17.16 -1.36
N ALA A 151 -13.67 -17.68 -0.16
CA ALA A 151 -14.89 -18.43 0.11
C ALA A 151 -16.18 -17.60 -0.05
N LEU A 152 -16.12 -16.29 0.19
CA LEU A 152 -17.28 -15.40 0.13
C LEU A 152 -17.50 -14.77 -1.26
N SER A 153 -16.43 -14.46 -1.98
CA SER A 153 -16.47 -13.63 -3.19
C SER A 153 -15.79 -14.24 -4.41
N GLY A 154 -15.08 -15.36 -4.25
CA GLY A 154 -14.19 -15.91 -5.28
C GLY A 154 -12.92 -15.10 -5.52
N ILE A 155 -12.71 -14.00 -4.78
CA ILE A 155 -11.55 -13.11 -4.93
C ILE A 155 -10.65 -13.21 -3.70
N CYS A 156 -9.36 -13.43 -3.94
CA CYS A 156 -8.33 -13.39 -2.91
C CYS A 156 -7.95 -11.94 -2.59
N ILE A 157 -8.47 -11.40 -1.48
CA ILE A 157 -8.08 -10.07 -0.97
C ILE A 157 -6.95 -10.26 0.05
N GLY A 158 -5.73 -9.93 -0.37
CA GLY A 158 -4.56 -9.86 0.48
C GLY A 158 -4.39 -8.50 1.15
N MET A 159 -3.20 -8.26 1.68
CA MET A 159 -2.89 -7.02 2.38
C MET A 159 -2.80 -5.82 1.41
N ALA A 160 -2.19 -6.01 0.24
CA ALA A 160 -2.04 -4.97 -0.77
C ALA A 160 -3.41 -4.49 -1.29
N GLU A 161 -4.35 -5.42 -1.54
CA GLU A 161 -5.70 -5.09 -1.96
C GLU A 161 -6.47 -4.36 -0.85
N GLN A 162 -6.31 -4.79 0.41
CA GLN A 162 -6.90 -4.08 1.54
C GLN A 162 -6.35 -2.65 1.66
N ASN A 163 -5.04 -2.48 1.51
CA ASN A 163 -4.39 -1.19 1.57
C ASN A 163 -4.80 -0.29 0.39
N PHE A 164 -5.10 -0.86 -0.77
CA PHE A 164 -5.73 -0.13 -1.87
C PHE A 164 -7.12 0.41 -1.49
N LEU A 165 -8.00 -0.44 -0.97
CA LEU A 165 -9.34 -0.03 -0.52
C LEU A 165 -9.28 1.01 0.61
N ASN A 166 -8.35 0.82 1.56
CA ASN A 166 -8.11 1.74 2.65
C ASN A 166 -7.59 3.10 2.15
N SER A 167 -6.67 3.10 1.19
CA SER A 167 -6.16 4.32 0.54
C SER A 167 -7.29 5.09 -0.13
N TYR A 168 -8.16 4.40 -0.88
CA TYR A 168 -9.36 5.00 -1.46
C TYR A 168 -10.23 5.64 -0.37
N ARG A 169 -10.59 4.90 0.69
CA ARG A 169 -11.43 5.40 1.79
C ARG A 169 -10.86 6.65 2.46
N LEU A 170 -9.54 6.69 2.67
CA LEU A 170 -8.86 7.84 3.26
C LEU A 170 -8.98 9.08 2.38
N HIS A 171 -8.77 8.93 1.06
CA HIS A 171 -8.88 10.04 0.13
C HIS A 171 -10.33 10.46 -0.09
N ALA A 172 -11.27 9.52 -0.19
CA ALA A 172 -12.71 9.77 -0.28
C ALA A 172 -13.20 10.61 0.90
N LYS A 173 -12.88 10.18 2.12
CA LYS A 173 -13.22 10.93 3.35
C LYS A 173 -12.61 12.34 3.35
N LYS A 174 -11.37 12.49 2.86
CA LYS A 174 -10.69 13.80 2.81
C LYS A 174 -11.39 14.80 1.88
N ILE A 175 -12.05 14.32 0.82
CA ILE A 175 -12.77 15.19 -0.13
C ILE A 175 -14.30 15.23 0.13
N GLY A 176 -14.76 14.64 1.23
CA GLY A 176 -16.17 14.63 1.64
C GLY A 176 -17.05 13.61 0.91
N LEU A 177 -16.46 12.59 0.28
CA LEU A 177 -17.20 11.47 -0.32
C LEU A 177 -17.33 10.30 0.66
N GLY A 178 -18.35 9.47 0.44
CA GLY A 178 -18.58 8.27 1.21
C GLY A 178 -17.47 7.22 1.04
N PRO A 179 -17.23 6.36 2.06
CA PRO A 179 -16.17 5.36 2.04
C PRO A 179 -16.55 4.06 1.31
N GLU A 180 -17.71 4.01 0.66
CA GLU A 180 -18.21 2.82 -0.01
C GLU A 180 -17.29 2.44 -1.18
N CYS A 181 -16.86 1.18 -1.17
CA CYS A 181 -16.00 0.62 -2.21
C CYS A 181 -16.80 -0.11 -3.30
N ASP A 182 -18.12 -0.22 -3.14
CA ASP A 182 -18.99 -0.86 -4.12
C ASP A 182 -19.23 0.12 -5.26
N LEU A 183 -18.78 -0.25 -6.46
CA LEU A 183 -19.04 0.48 -7.70
C LEU A 183 -20.44 0.15 -8.20
N LYS A 184 -21.19 1.16 -8.67
CA LYS A 184 -22.41 0.91 -9.45
C LYS A 184 -22.02 0.27 -10.79
N GLU A 185 -22.95 -0.47 -11.40
CA GLU A 185 -22.71 -1.04 -12.74
C GLU A 185 -22.32 0.03 -13.77
N GLU A 186 -22.93 1.20 -13.67
CA GLU A 186 -22.58 2.37 -14.48
C GLU A 186 -21.10 2.72 -14.36
N GLU A 187 -20.55 2.77 -13.15
CA GLU A 187 -19.15 3.16 -12.90
C GLU A 187 -18.13 2.07 -13.26
N LEU A 188 -18.61 0.86 -13.53
CA LEU A 188 -17.80 -0.22 -14.11
C LEU A 188 -17.68 -0.08 -15.64
N ASN A 189 -18.53 0.74 -16.28
CA ASN A 189 -18.46 0.99 -17.70
C ASN A 189 -17.12 1.58 -18.07
N LYS A 190 -16.52 1.02 -19.12
CA LYS A 190 -15.19 1.42 -19.61
C LYS A 190 -15.11 2.92 -19.86
N GLU A 191 -16.17 3.54 -20.37
CA GLU A 191 -16.20 4.96 -20.74
C GLU A 191 -15.87 5.91 -19.58
N ASP A 192 -16.24 5.55 -18.34
CA ASP A 192 -16.07 6.41 -17.17
C ASP A 192 -14.64 6.44 -16.64
N TRP A 193 -13.96 5.30 -16.64
CA TRP A 193 -12.62 5.19 -16.05
C TRP A 193 -11.49 5.16 -17.08
N ILE A 194 -11.79 4.90 -18.37
CA ILE A 194 -10.75 4.79 -19.42
C ILE A 194 -10.03 6.12 -19.65
N LYS A 195 -10.74 7.26 -19.58
CA LYS A 195 -10.13 8.58 -19.72
C LYS A 195 -9.08 8.84 -18.63
N LEU A 196 -9.35 8.38 -17.41
CA LEU A 196 -8.41 8.47 -16.30
C LEU A 196 -7.22 7.54 -16.50
N TYR A 197 -7.47 6.31 -16.96
CA TYR A 197 -6.39 5.37 -17.29
C TYR A 197 -5.42 5.96 -18.31
N TYR A 198 -5.94 6.56 -19.39
CA TYR A 198 -5.08 7.20 -20.40
C TYR A 198 -4.31 8.39 -19.90
N LYS A 199 -4.97 9.25 -19.11
CA LYS A 199 -4.27 10.34 -18.46
C LYS A 199 -3.12 9.79 -17.63
N PHE A 200 -3.35 8.74 -16.86
CA PHE A 200 -2.32 8.10 -16.06
C PHE A 200 -1.21 7.45 -16.88
N LEU A 201 -1.54 6.75 -17.98
CA LEU A 201 -0.58 6.20 -18.95
C LEU A 201 0.29 7.29 -19.58
N SER A 202 -0.30 8.44 -19.93
CA SER A 202 0.43 9.56 -20.53
C SER A 202 1.36 10.26 -19.54
N GLU A 203 1.00 10.30 -18.26
CA GLU A 203 1.79 10.94 -17.21
C GLU A 203 2.88 10.01 -16.64
N TRP A 204 2.61 8.69 -16.58
CA TRP A 204 3.46 7.70 -15.91
C TRP A 204 3.55 6.37 -16.70
N PRO A 205 4.06 6.39 -17.94
CA PRO A 205 4.08 5.21 -18.81
C PRO A 205 4.87 4.04 -18.23
N GLU A 206 5.95 4.30 -17.49
CA GLU A 206 6.77 3.27 -16.83
C GLU A 206 6.05 2.53 -15.70
N ILE A 207 5.04 3.15 -15.09
CA ILE A 207 4.19 2.49 -14.09
C ILE A 207 3.20 1.57 -14.80
N VAL A 208 2.52 2.08 -15.81
CA VAL A 208 1.50 1.34 -16.54
C VAL A 208 2.11 0.18 -17.34
N ALA A 209 3.34 0.32 -17.85
CA ALA A 209 4.07 -0.76 -18.52
C ALA A 209 4.25 -2.02 -17.66
N ARG A 210 4.12 -1.92 -16.32
CA ARG A 210 4.18 -3.06 -15.42
C ARG A 210 2.85 -3.80 -15.28
N PHE A 211 1.73 -3.20 -15.71
CA PHE A 211 0.40 -3.78 -15.53
C PHE A 211 0.28 -5.07 -16.34
N SER A 212 -0.45 -6.04 -15.78
CA SER A 212 -0.68 -7.32 -16.46
C SER A 212 -1.90 -7.31 -17.39
N GLU A 213 -2.62 -6.19 -17.46
CA GLU A 213 -3.74 -5.96 -18.38
C GLU A 213 -3.57 -4.62 -19.09
N SER A 214 -3.95 -4.63 -20.36
CA SER A 214 -4.37 -3.43 -21.06
C SER A 214 -5.90 -3.41 -21.09
N PRO A 215 -6.55 -2.25 -20.96
CA PRO A 215 -8.00 -2.15 -21.12
C PRO A 215 -8.44 -2.34 -22.59
N PHE A 216 -7.51 -2.51 -23.54
CA PHE A 216 -7.79 -2.76 -24.95
C PHE A 216 -7.66 -4.24 -25.29
N ALA A 217 -8.57 -4.71 -26.15
CA ALA A 217 -8.50 -6.06 -26.69
C ALA A 217 -7.37 -6.19 -27.72
N THR A 218 -6.98 -5.08 -28.37
CA THR A 218 -5.91 -5.03 -29.37
C THR A 218 -5.13 -3.73 -29.30
N GLN A 219 -3.88 -3.75 -29.76
CA GLN A 219 -3.03 -2.57 -29.91
C GLN A 219 -3.64 -1.52 -30.86
N TYR A 220 -4.42 -1.97 -31.85
CA TYR A 220 -5.17 -1.10 -32.76
C TYR A 220 -6.28 -0.30 -32.05
N GLU A 221 -7.01 -0.91 -31.11
CA GLU A 221 -8.01 -0.16 -30.32
C GLU A 221 -7.36 0.93 -29.46
N GLU A 222 -6.16 0.67 -28.95
CA GLU A 222 -5.36 1.64 -28.21
C GLU A 222 -4.97 2.83 -29.11
N ASP A 223 -4.42 2.55 -30.30
CA ASP A 223 -4.02 3.57 -31.28
C ASP A 223 -5.21 4.42 -31.76
N VAL A 224 -6.36 3.79 -32.06
CA VAL A 224 -7.57 4.49 -32.50
C VAL A 224 -8.11 5.42 -31.42
N PHE A 225 -8.11 4.97 -30.17
CA PHE A 225 -8.59 5.78 -29.06
C PHE A 225 -7.64 6.93 -28.73
N LEU A 226 -6.32 6.68 -28.73
CA LEU A 226 -5.30 7.72 -28.57
C LEU A 226 -5.42 8.82 -29.63
N LYS A 227 -5.72 8.44 -30.87
CA LYS A 227 -5.94 9.39 -31.97
C LYS A 227 -7.17 10.28 -31.72
N LYS A 228 -8.30 9.71 -31.27
CA LYS A 228 -9.50 10.48 -30.90
C LYS A 228 -9.24 11.46 -29.74
N LEU A 229 -8.47 11.06 -28.75
CA LEU A 229 -8.13 11.91 -27.60
C LEU A 229 -7.18 13.06 -27.95
N GLY A 230 -6.29 12.84 -28.92
CA GLY A 230 -5.43 13.89 -29.47
C GLY A 230 -6.20 14.94 -30.28
N GLU A 231 -7.32 14.55 -30.88
CA GLU A 231 -8.22 15.44 -31.62
C GLU A 231 -9.11 16.27 -30.67
N GLU A 232 -9.55 15.74 -29.52
CA GLU A 232 -10.31 16.49 -28.49
C GLU A 232 -9.48 17.55 -27.73
N LYS A 233 -8.14 17.53 -27.85
CA LYS A 233 -7.23 18.51 -27.21
C LYS A 233 -6.88 19.71 -28.10
N LYS A 234 -7.36 19.76 -29.35
CA LYS A 234 -7.21 20.90 -30.27
C LYS A 234 -8.46 21.77 -30.27
#